data_AF-A0A3C1ZJY6-F1
#
_entry.id   AF-A0A3C1ZJY6-F1
#
_cell.length_a   1.000
_cell.length_b   1.000
_cell.length_c   1.000
_cell.angle_alpha   90.00
_cell.angle_beta   90.00
_cell.angle_gamma   90.00
#
_symmetry.space_group_name_H-M   'P 1'
#
loop_
_entity.id
_entity.type
_entity.pdbx_description
1 polymer ?
#
loop_
_entity_poly.entity_id
_entity_poly.type
_entity_poly.pdbx_seq_one_letter_code
_entity_poly.pdbx_strand_id
1 'polypeptide(L)'
;KTYAVPVDGILNSYPDGQYWVIDDKTRRNAEILRETLAEFNIEAEVTGIRKGPVITMYEILPAHGVKISKITNLSDNIALRLAASTVRIVAPIPGKHAVGIEVPNEKRAIVSLREIIEHEAFRNSKMEIPYALGKDISGGVQFSDLTQMPHLLIAGATGSGKSVCVNA
;
A
#
# COMPACT_ATOMS: atom_id res chain seq x y z
N LYS A 1 -1.95 1.41 38.70
CA LYS A 1 -0.98 1.46 37.58
C LYS A 1 -1.78 1.51 36.29
N THR A 2 -1.54 2.49 35.43
CA THR A 2 -2.10 2.48 34.07
C THR A 2 -1.56 1.24 33.37
N TYR A 3 -2.44 0.45 32.75
CA TYR A 3 -2.04 -0.70 31.95
C TYR A 3 -1.19 -0.21 30.76
N ALA A 4 -0.11 -0.92 30.48
CA ALA A 4 0.73 -0.69 29.32
C ALA A 4 0.93 -2.02 28.60
N VAL A 5 0.82 -2.01 27.28
CA VAL A 5 1.02 -3.22 26.46
C VAL A 5 2.48 -3.68 26.62
N PRO A 6 2.72 -4.95 26.97
CA PRO A 6 4.08 -5.46 27.12
C PRO A 6 4.68 -5.69 25.73
N VAL A 7 5.64 -4.85 25.34
CA VAL A 7 6.26 -4.90 24.01
C VAL A 7 7.64 -5.56 24.07
N ASP A 8 8.46 -5.16 25.04
CA ASP A 8 9.86 -5.60 25.13
C ASP A 8 9.98 -7.08 25.49
N GLY A 9 10.80 -7.81 24.73
CA GLY A 9 10.98 -9.25 24.88
C GLY A 9 9.81 -10.12 24.41
N ILE A 10 8.70 -9.51 23.95
CA ILE A 10 7.51 -10.21 23.46
C ILE A 10 7.31 -9.97 21.97
N LEU A 11 7.36 -8.71 21.52
CA LEU A 11 7.14 -8.36 20.12
C LEU A 11 8.46 -8.12 19.38
N ASN A 12 8.56 -8.71 18.18
CA ASN A 12 9.72 -8.58 17.30
C ASN A 12 9.76 -7.20 16.64
N SER A 13 10.98 -6.70 16.42
CA SER A 13 11.26 -5.56 15.54
C SER A 13 11.89 -6.07 14.25
N TYR A 14 11.70 -5.32 13.16
CA TYR A 14 12.24 -5.66 11.85
C TYR A 14 13.02 -4.47 11.29
N PRO A 15 14.21 -4.69 10.69
CA PRO A 15 15.15 -3.63 10.34
C PRO A 15 14.82 -2.92 9.01
N ASP A 16 13.84 -3.39 8.23
CA ASP A 16 13.51 -2.90 6.89
C ASP A 16 12.76 -1.55 6.92
N GLY A 17 13.35 -0.54 7.57
CA GLY A 17 12.74 0.76 7.79
C GLY A 17 12.66 1.60 6.52
N GLN A 18 13.68 1.62 5.66
CA GLN A 18 13.79 2.62 4.58
C GLN A 18 13.05 2.24 3.27
N TYR A 19 11.87 1.62 3.35
CA TYR A 19 11.12 1.24 2.16
C TYR A 19 10.65 2.44 1.31
N TRP A 20 10.55 3.64 1.88
CA TRP A 20 10.09 4.86 1.18
C TRP A 20 11.11 5.44 0.20
N VAL A 21 12.33 4.91 0.14
CA VAL A 21 13.39 5.45 -0.71
C VAL A 21 13.12 5.15 -2.19
N ILE A 22 12.95 6.21 -2.97
CA ILE A 22 12.86 6.15 -4.44
C ILE A 22 14.28 5.98 -4.99
N ASP A 23 14.64 4.73 -5.22
CA ASP A 23 15.89 4.31 -5.86
C ASP A 23 15.79 4.39 -7.40
N ASP A 24 16.92 4.17 -8.07
CA ASP A 24 17.01 4.24 -9.53
C ASP A 24 16.15 3.18 -10.22
N LYS A 25 15.95 2.03 -9.57
CA LYS A 25 15.04 1.00 -10.06
C LYS A 25 13.58 1.46 -10.05
N THR A 26 13.16 2.14 -8.99
CA THR A 26 11.82 2.73 -8.88
C THR A 26 11.61 3.78 -9.97
N ARG A 27 12.62 4.61 -10.26
CA ARG A 27 12.57 5.57 -11.39
C ARG A 27 12.55 4.87 -12.74
N ARG A 28 13.34 3.80 -12.92
CA ARG A 28 13.34 2.97 -14.14
C ARG A 28 11.97 2.37 -14.41
N ASN A 29 11.29 1.89 -13.37
CA ASN A 29 9.94 1.32 -13.50
C ASN A 29 8.90 2.38 -13.92
N ALA A 30 9.03 3.62 -13.44
CA ALA A 30 8.20 4.73 -13.93
C ALA A 30 8.39 4.96 -15.44
N GLU A 31 9.64 4.91 -15.91
CA GLU A 31 9.95 5.07 -17.33
C GLU A 31 9.42 3.90 -18.17
N ILE A 32 9.63 2.65 -17.72
CA ILE A 32 9.07 1.47 -18.38
C ILE A 32 7.55 1.56 -18.49
N LEU A 33 6.89 2.05 -17.45
CA LEU A 33 5.45 2.19 -17.43
C LEU A 33 4.98 3.27 -18.43
N ARG A 34 5.69 4.40 -18.51
CA ARG A 34 5.44 5.44 -19.53
C ARG A 34 5.63 4.89 -20.95
N GLU A 35 6.72 4.19 -21.21
CA GLU A 35 7.01 3.53 -22.49
C GLU A 35 5.93 2.50 -22.84
N THR A 36 5.55 1.66 -21.88
CA THR A 36 4.51 0.64 -22.05
C THR A 36 3.18 1.28 -22.46
N LEU A 37 2.74 2.35 -21.79
CA LEU A 37 1.52 3.05 -22.17
C LEU A 37 1.62 3.65 -23.59
N ALA A 38 2.77 4.21 -23.94
CA ALA A 38 3.01 4.76 -25.28
C ALA A 38 2.94 3.69 -26.39
N GLU A 39 3.44 2.46 -26.16
CA GLU A 39 3.33 1.34 -27.11
C GLU A 39 1.86 1.01 -27.46
N PHE A 40 0.93 1.26 -26.54
CA PHE A 40 -0.51 1.08 -26.76
C PHE A 40 -1.23 2.36 -27.21
N ASN A 41 -0.48 3.36 -27.68
CA ASN A 41 -0.98 4.68 -28.09
C ASN A 41 -1.74 5.40 -26.96
N ILE A 42 -1.26 5.25 -25.73
CA ILE A 42 -1.76 6.00 -24.57
C ILE A 42 -0.67 6.97 -24.15
N GLU A 43 -0.87 8.24 -24.50
CA GLU A 43 -0.01 9.32 -24.03
C GLU A 43 -0.36 9.64 -22.57
N ALA A 44 0.65 9.56 -21.71
CA ALA A 44 0.51 9.80 -20.28
C ALA A 44 1.85 10.22 -19.65
N GLU A 45 1.77 10.95 -18.55
CA GLU A 45 2.92 11.40 -17.77
C GLU A 45 2.91 10.75 -16.38
N VAL A 46 4.09 10.35 -15.89
CA VAL A 46 4.26 9.96 -14.48
C VAL A 46 4.48 11.22 -13.65
N THR A 47 3.46 11.62 -12.90
CA THR A 47 3.45 12.87 -12.12
C THR A 47 3.93 12.69 -10.67
N GLY A 48 3.99 11.45 -10.20
CA GLY A 48 4.43 11.15 -8.84
C GLY A 48 4.74 9.68 -8.63
N ILE A 49 5.59 9.43 -7.65
CA ILE A 49 5.93 8.08 -7.18
C ILE A 49 5.79 8.09 -5.66
N ARG A 50 5.03 7.14 -5.12
CA ARG A 50 4.87 6.92 -3.68
C ARG A 50 5.23 5.48 -3.37
N LYS A 51 6.37 5.28 -2.71
CA LYS A 51 6.85 3.96 -2.35
C LYS A 51 6.43 3.62 -0.92
N GLY A 52 5.59 2.60 -0.78
CA GLY A 52 5.15 2.06 0.49
C GLY A 52 5.95 0.85 0.93
N PRO A 53 5.55 0.20 2.04
CA PRO A 53 6.23 -0.99 2.55
C PRO A 53 6.08 -2.20 1.61
N VAL A 54 4.90 -2.38 1.03
CA VAL A 54 4.56 -3.58 0.25
C VAL A 54 4.43 -3.30 -1.25
N ILE A 55 3.99 -2.10 -1.61
CA ILE A 55 3.74 -1.69 -2.99
C ILE A 55 4.30 -0.29 -3.25
N THR A 56 4.55 0.02 -4.52
CA THR A 56 4.83 1.36 -5.03
C THR A 56 3.64 1.82 -5.87
N MET A 57 3.14 3.03 -5.61
CA MET A 57 2.14 3.68 -6.44
C MET A 57 2.80 4.68 -7.38
N TYR A 58 2.59 4.51 -8.69
CA TYR A 58 2.92 5.47 -9.73
C TYR A 58 1.67 6.27 -10.08
N GLU A 59 1.71 7.59 -9.90
CA GLU A 59 0.62 8.50 -10.25
C GLU A 59 0.76 8.91 -11.72
N ILE A 60 -0.24 8.56 -12.52
CA ILE A 60 -0.24 8.72 -13.97
C ILE A 60 -1.30 9.74 -14.37
N LEU A 61 -0.88 10.77 -15.09
CA LEU A 61 -1.79 11.75 -15.71
C LEU A 61 -1.93 11.40 -17.20
N PRO A 62 -3.05 10.79 -17.61
CA PRO A 62 -3.28 10.52 -19.02
C PRO A 62 -3.63 11.81 -19.78
N ALA A 63 -3.26 11.87 -21.06
CA ALA A 63 -3.63 12.97 -21.94
C ALA A 63 -5.16 13.09 -22.10
N HIS A 64 -5.62 14.28 -22.48
CA HIS A 64 -7.03 14.55 -22.71
C HIS A 64 -7.64 13.57 -23.73
N GLY A 65 -8.83 13.06 -23.43
CA GLY A 65 -9.57 12.15 -24.31
C GLY A 65 -9.16 10.68 -24.22
N VAL A 66 -8.11 10.34 -23.47
CA VAL A 66 -7.78 8.94 -23.16
C VAL A 66 -8.87 8.35 -22.27
N LYS A 67 -9.51 7.27 -22.74
CA LYS A 67 -10.48 6.53 -21.94
C LYS A 67 -9.76 5.77 -20.82
N ILE A 68 -10.20 5.96 -19.58
CA ILE A 68 -9.68 5.25 -18.41
C ILE A 68 -9.70 3.72 -18.62
N SER A 69 -10.75 3.20 -19.27
CA SER A 69 -10.88 1.77 -19.56
C SER A 69 -9.73 1.21 -20.40
N LYS A 70 -9.09 2.02 -21.26
CA LYS A 70 -7.90 1.58 -21.99
C LYS A 70 -6.74 1.30 -21.06
N ILE A 71 -6.56 2.12 -20.02
CA ILE A 71 -5.47 1.94 -19.05
C ILE A 71 -5.77 0.75 -18.16
N THR A 72 -6.99 0.64 -17.63
CA THR A 72 -7.38 -0.47 -16.73
C THR A 72 -7.26 -1.83 -17.41
N ASN A 73 -7.50 -1.90 -18.73
CA ASN A 73 -7.39 -3.14 -19.50
C ASN A 73 -5.94 -3.55 -19.82
N LEU A 74 -4.95 -2.71 -19.52
CA LEU A 74 -3.53 -3.02 -19.72
C LEU A 74 -2.86 -3.58 -18.46
N SER A 75 -3.60 -3.93 -17.41
CA SER A 75 -3.03 -4.47 -16.15
C SER A 75 -2.03 -5.59 -16.41
N ASP A 76 -2.38 -6.55 -17.26
CA ASP A 76 -1.55 -7.73 -17.51
C ASP A 76 -0.30 -7.39 -18.32
N ASN A 77 -0.43 -6.50 -19.30
CA ASN A 77 0.71 -6.01 -20.09
C ASN A 77 1.69 -5.19 -19.22
N ILE A 78 1.17 -4.33 -18.34
CA ILE A 78 1.97 -3.53 -17.42
C ILE A 78 2.67 -4.44 -16.41
N ALA A 79 1.96 -5.42 -15.84
CA ALA A 79 2.54 -6.42 -14.95
C ALA A 79 3.70 -7.18 -15.64
N LEU A 80 3.48 -7.64 -16.88
CA LEU A 80 4.50 -8.31 -17.67
C LEU A 80 5.74 -7.43 -17.90
N ARG A 81 5.54 -6.18 -18.33
CA ARG A 81 6.65 -5.26 -18.63
C ARG A 81 7.46 -4.86 -17.40
N LEU A 82 6.82 -4.79 -16.24
CA LEU A 82 7.46 -4.49 -14.97
C LEU A 82 7.99 -5.74 -14.24
N ALA A 83 7.85 -6.93 -14.84
CA ALA A 83 8.16 -8.21 -14.20
C ALA A 83 7.46 -8.38 -12.83
N ALA A 84 6.26 -7.82 -12.68
CA ALA A 84 5.48 -7.86 -11.45
C ALA A 84 4.51 -9.05 -11.48
N SER A 85 4.21 -9.62 -10.30
CA SER A 85 3.22 -10.71 -10.20
C SER A 85 1.83 -10.27 -10.67
N THR A 86 1.44 -9.07 -10.28
CA THR A 86 0.17 -8.42 -10.61
C THR A 86 0.36 -6.91 -10.47
N VAL A 87 -0.53 -6.11 -11.06
CA VAL A 87 -0.63 -4.68 -10.78
C VAL A 87 -2.09 -4.33 -10.47
N ARG A 88 -2.30 -3.35 -9.61
CA ARG A 88 -3.64 -2.81 -9.31
C ARG A 88 -3.76 -1.40 -9.85
N ILE A 89 -4.80 -1.15 -10.62
CA ILE A 89 -5.06 0.16 -11.21
C ILE A 89 -6.20 0.83 -10.44
N VAL A 90 -5.90 1.98 -9.84
CA VAL A 90 -6.82 2.83 -9.10
C VAL A 90 -7.20 4.01 -9.98
N ALA A 91 -8.40 4.02 -10.53
CA ALA A 91 -8.82 5.06 -11.46
C ALA A 91 -10.26 5.52 -11.19
N PRO A 92 -10.51 6.84 -11.00
CA PRO A 92 -9.53 7.88 -10.67
C PRO A 92 -9.00 7.71 -9.23
N ILE A 93 -7.82 8.30 -8.93
CA ILE A 93 -7.40 8.48 -7.53
C ILE A 93 -8.36 9.48 -6.86
N PRO A 94 -8.97 9.15 -5.70
CA PRO A 94 -9.85 10.09 -5.00
C PRO A 94 -9.19 11.45 -4.76
N GLY A 95 -9.86 12.52 -5.17
CA GLY A 95 -9.36 13.89 -5.02
C GLY A 95 -8.25 14.32 -6.00
N LYS A 96 -7.92 13.50 -7.01
CA LYS A 96 -6.92 13.83 -8.04
C LYS A 96 -7.41 13.50 -9.45
N HIS A 97 -6.90 14.24 -10.44
CA HIS A 97 -7.11 13.97 -11.87
C HIS A 97 -6.09 12.96 -12.41
N ALA A 98 -5.81 11.89 -11.67
CA ALA A 98 -4.76 10.93 -12.00
C ALA A 98 -5.24 9.49 -11.81
N VAL A 99 -4.54 8.56 -12.46
CA VAL A 99 -4.66 7.11 -12.30
C VAL A 99 -3.48 6.61 -11.47
N GLY A 100 -3.75 5.85 -10.42
CA GLY A 100 -2.72 5.22 -9.60
C GLY A 100 -2.44 3.82 -10.11
N ILE A 101 -1.18 3.50 -10.41
CA ILE A 101 -0.76 2.14 -10.73
C ILE A 101 0.08 1.61 -9.58
N GLU A 102 -0.50 0.68 -8.83
CA GLU A 102 0.10 0.02 -7.69
C GLU A 102 0.85 -1.25 -8.15
N VAL A 103 2.16 -1.25 -7.93
CA VAL A 103 3.07 -2.32 -8.33
C VAL A 103 3.70 -2.91 -7.06
N PRO A 104 3.67 -4.24 -6.86
CA PRO A 104 4.36 -4.89 -5.76
C PRO A 104 5.85 -4.54 -5.71
N ASN A 105 6.34 -4.22 -4.52
CA ASN A 105 7.78 -4.10 -4.29
C ASN A 105 8.43 -5.48 -4.41
N GLU A 106 9.64 -5.54 -4.96
CA GLU A 106 10.42 -6.78 -4.98
C GLU A 106 10.80 -7.23 -3.58
N LYS A 107 11.31 -6.29 -2.77
CA LYS A 107 11.54 -6.51 -1.35
C LYS A 107 10.42 -5.82 -0.56
N ARG A 108 9.46 -6.62 -0.10
CA ARG A 108 8.36 -6.16 0.76
C ARG A 108 8.86 -6.05 2.19
N ALA A 109 8.64 -4.90 2.81
CA ALA A 109 8.94 -4.72 4.23
C ALA A 109 7.88 -5.42 5.09
N ILE A 110 8.32 -6.03 6.19
CA ILE A 110 7.41 -6.62 7.17
C ILE A 110 6.76 -5.50 7.98
N VAL A 111 5.43 -5.45 7.96
CA VAL A 111 4.63 -4.60 8.84
C VAL A 111 4.39 -5.37 10.14
N SER A 112 5.00 -4.94 11.23
CA SER A 112 4.93 -5.65 12.52
C SER A 112 3.86 -5.08 13.43
N LEU A 113 3.30 -5.90 14.32
CA LEU A 113 2.38 -5.40 15.35
C LEU A 113 3.08 -4.39 16.27
N ARG A 114 4.36 -4.64 16.58
CA ARG A 114 5.20 -3.78 17.41
C ARG A 114 5.21 -2.33 16.93
N GLU A 115 5.49 -2.10 15.65
CA GLU A 115 5.59 -0.74 15.12
C GLU A 115 4.26 0.03 15.16
N ILE A 116 3.12 -0.67 15.17
CA ILE A 116 1.80 -0.03 15.27
C ILE A 116 1.52 0.32 16.74
N ILE A 117 1.74 -0.62 17.66
CA ILE A 117 1.50 -0.44 19.10
C ILE A 117 2.47 0.58 19.72
N GLU A 118 3.71 0.65 19.23
CA GLU A 118 4.69 1.63 19.68
C GLU A 118 4.47 3.02 19.07
N HIS A 119 3.65 3.15 18.02
CA HIS A 119 3.38 4.43 17.37
C HIS A 119 2.65 5.37 18.33
N GLU A 120 3.08 6.64 18.35
CA GLU A 120 2.55 7.66 19.28
C GLU A 120 1.02 7.82 19.15
N ALA A 121 0.52 7.85 17.91
CA ALA A 121 -0.92 7.96 17.65
C ALA A 121 -1.74 6.81 18.25
N PHE A 122 -1.20 5.59 18.30
CA PHE A 122 -1.85 4.45 18.94
C PHE A 122 -1.76 4.56 20.47
N ARG A 123 -0.56 4.84 21.01
CA ARG A 123 -0.29 4.96 22.45
C ARG A 123 -1.09 6.07 23.13
N ASN A 124 -1.26 7.20 22.46
CA ASN A 124 -1.98 8.37 22.97
C ASN A 124 -3.48 8.35 22.68
N SER A 125 -3.97 7.30 22.00
CA SER A 125 -5.39 7.16 21.71
C SER A 125 -6.19 6.91 22.99
N LYS A 126 -7.45 7.37 23.00
CA LYS A 126 -8.40 7.13 24.10
C LYS A 126 -9.43 6.07 23.74
N MET A 127 -9.04 5.11 22.91
CA MET A 127 -9.91 4.05 22.41
C MET A 127 -10.24 3.06 23.53
N GLU A 128 -11.46 2.55 23.55
CA GLU A 128 -11.88 1.56 24.54
C GLU A 128 -11.45 0.15 24.12
N ILE A 129 -11.65 -0.19 22.83
CA ILE A 129 -11.29 -1.50 22.27
C ILE A 129 -10.47 -1.28 20.99
N PRO A 130 -9.20 -0.86 21.12
CA PRO A 130 -8.34 -0.63 19.96
C PRO A 130 -7.97 -1.95 19.28
N TYR A 131 -7.96 -1.95 17.95
CA TYR A 131 -7.38 -3.04 17.15
C TYR A 131 -6.44 -2.47 16.08
N ALA A 132 -5.34 -3.19 15.82
CA ALA A 132 -4.34 -2.81 14.83
C ALA A 132 -4.63 -3.50 13.49
N LEU A 133 -4.68 -2.73 12.41
CA LEU A 133 -4.90 -3.27 11.06
C LEU A 133 -3.61 -3.47 10.28
N GLY A 134 -2.66 -2.55 10.43
CA GLY A 134 -1.43 -2.57 9.64
C GLY A 134 -0.95 -1.18 9.28
N LYS A 135 -0.46 -1.04 8.05
CA LYS A 135 -0.09 0.21 7.43
C LYS A 135 -0.80 0.38 6.09
N ASP A 136 -1.10 1.62 5.73
CA ASP A 136 -1.57 1.96 4.41
C ASP A 136 -0.44 1.89 3.36
N ILE A 137 -0.79 2.20 2.10
CA ILE A 137 0.12 2.18 0.96
C ILE A 137 1.27 3.19 1.08
N SER A 138 1.14 4.21 1.93
CA SER A 138 2.18 5.21 2.20
C SER A 138 3.01 4.86 3.44
N GLY A 139 2.64 3.81 4.17
CA GLY A 139 3.28 3.40 5.41
C GLY A 139 2.69 4.05 6.68
N GLY A 140 1.58 4.79 6.55
CA GLY A 140 0.87 5.35 7.70
C GLY A 140 0.21 4.24 8.51
N VAL A 141 0.37 4.25 9.84
CA VAL A 141 -0.23 3.24 10.72
C VAL A 141 -1.76 3.31 10.67
N GLN A 142 -2.40 2.14 10.60
CA GLN A 142 -3.84 1.99 10.53
C GLN A 142 -4.31 1.17 11.72
N PHE A 143 -5.17 1.77 12.52
CA PHE A 143 -5.79 1.21 13.71
C PHE A 143 -7.15 1.89 13.92
N SER A 144 -8.05 1.25 14.67
CA SER A 144 -9.36 1.82 14.97
C SER A 144 -9.90 1.28 16.29
N ASP A 145 -10.99 1.89 16.76
CA ASP A 145 -11.74 1.45 17.94
C ASP A 145 -12.94 0.62 17.52
N LEU A 146 -13.03 -0.62 18.02
CA LEU A 146 -14.16 -1.50 17.73
C LEU A 146 -15.48 -0.92 18.26
N THR A 147 -15.47 -0.02 19.25
CA THR A 147 -16.70 0.63 19.72
C THR A 147 -17.38 1.51 18.67
N GLN A 148 -16.61 2.07 17.73
CA GLN A 148 -17.14 2.87 16.62
C GLN A 148 -17.69 1.99 15.47
N MET A 149 -17.35 0.70 15.49
CA MET A 149 -17.79 -0.32 14.54
C MET A 149 -18.22 -1.56 15.32
N PRO A 150 -19.39 -1.55 15.99
CA PRO A 150 -19.73 -2.52 17.04
C PRO A 150 -19.70 -3.98 16.58
N HIS A 151 -19.73 -4.20 15.27
CA HIS A 151 -19.54 -5.49 14.64
C HIS A 151 -18.54 -5.37 13.49
N LEU A 152 -17.63 -6.35 13.39
CA LEU A 152 -16.63 -6.45 12.33
C LEU A 152 -16.71 -7.82 11.65
N LEU A 153 -16.78 -7.83 10.32
CA LEU A 153 -16.73 -9.05 9.50
C LEU A 153 -15.33 -9.17 8.88
N ILE A 154 -14.62 -10.26 9.16
CA ILE A 154 -13.31 -10.57 8.56
C ILE A 154 -13.44 -11.82 7.70
N ALA A 155 -13.22 -11.68 6.39
CA ALA A 155 -13.28 -12.77 5.41
C ALA A 155 -12.02 -12.79 4.52
N GLY A 156 -11.62 -13.97 4.06
CA GLY A 156 -10.47 -14.16 3.18
C GLY A 156 -10.14 -15.64 2.95
N ALA A 157 -9.52 -15.95 1.81
CA ALA A 157 -9.11 -17.31 1.46
C ALA A 157 -7.95 -17.81 2.36
N THR A 158 -7.70 -19.12 2.36
CA THR A 158 -6.54 -19.70 3.06
C THR A 158 -5.24 -19.05 2.58
N GLY A 159 -4.35 -18.68 3.51
CA GLY A 159 -3.09 -18.03 3.18
C GLY A 159 -3.18 -16.51 2.93
N SER A 160 -4.37 -15.91 2.96
CA SER A 160 -4.54 -14.45 2.79
C SER A 160 -4.13 -13.60 4.00
N GLY A 161 -3.82 -14.23 5.13
CA GLY A 161 -3.44 -13.53 6.38
C GLY A 161 -4.58 -13.32 7.38
N LYS A 162 -5.80 -13.81 7.11
CA LYS A 162 -6.95 -13.67 8.04
C LYS A 162 -6.64 -14.07 9.48
N SER A 163 -6.05 -15.24 9.72
CA SER A 163 -5.78 -15.71 11.09
C SER A 163 -4.70 -14.86 11.79
N VAL A 164 -3.76 -14.29 11.03
CA VAL A 164 -2.77 -13.35 11.56
C VAL A 164 -3.44 -12.03 11.96
N CYS A 165 -4.35 -11.52 11.13
CA CYS A 165 -5.13 -10.31 11.40
C CYS A 165 -6.03 -10.44 12.64
N VAL A 166 -6.66 -11.60 12.87
CA VAL A 166 -7.48 -11.84 14.07
C VAL A 166 -6.65 -11.86 15.37
N ASN A 167 -5.37 -12.23 15.29
CA ASN A 167 -4.49 -12.29 16.45
C ASN A 167 -3.75 -10.96 16.72
N ALA A 168 -3.75 -10.04 15.76
CA ALA A 168 -3.09 -8.74 15.85
C ALA A 168 -3.95 -7.75 16.65
#